data_AF-A0A357TA97-F1
#
_entry.id   AF-A0A357TA97-F1
#
_cell.length_a   1.000
_cell.length_b   1.000
_cell.length_c   1.000
_cell.angle_alpha   90.00
_cell.angle_beta   90.00
_cell.angle_gamma   90.00
#
_symmetry.space_group_name_H-M   'P 1'
#
loop_
_entity.id
_entity.type
_entity.pdbx_description
1 polymer ?
#
loop_
_entity_poly.entity_id
_entity_poly.type
_entity_poly.pdbx_seq_one_letter_code
_entity_poly.pdbx_strand_id
1 'polypeptide(L)'
;MSTWKTQPSTPLQQKKIMKLMKTYERYTLTFPLEKLTKGQAHYLIESLQGHNLEKLLEKNVLRLLEEEPYTVAMPQETSSPVIYRISGGEDLYAYSRFRTEVKGHLLDYKTVGFHILYQIIQVEHALSQETMDKYPLLIEKLQKGP
;
A
#
# COMPACT_ATOMS: atom_id res chain seq x y z
N MET A 1 18.33 30.03 -4.31
CA MET A 1 17.26 29.10 -3.90
C MET A 1 16.28 28.95 -5.06
N SER A 2 16.00 27.74 -5.54
CA SER A 2 15.28 27.53 -6.80
C SER A 2 13.77 27.78 -6.64
N THR A 3 13.36 29.03 -6.83
CA THR A 3 11.98 29.56 -6.75
C THR A 3 11.03 28.97 -7.79
N TRP A 4 11.55 28.23 -8.78
CA TRP A 4 10.77 27.65 -9.86
C TRP A 4 9.78 26.59 -9.37
N LYS A 5 10.14 25.77 -8.38
CA LYS A 5 9.30 24.65 -7.90
C LYS A 5 8.02 25.11 -7.23
N THR A 6 8.02 26.31 -6.62
CA THR A 6 6.88 26.89 -5.89
C THR A 6 6.02 27.79 -6.77
N GLN A 7 6.44 28.08 -8.01
CA GLN A 7 5.61 28.81 -8.96
C GLN A 7 4.38 27.99 -9.36
N PRO A 8 3.27 28.63 -9.75
CA PRO A 8 2.11 27.94 -10.32
C PRO A 8 2.49 27.12 -11.55
N SER A 9 1.85 25.96 -11.69
CA SER A 9 2.01 25.08 -12.86
C SER A 9 1.62 25.81 -14.15
N THR A 10 2.30 25.50 -15.25
CA THR A 10 2.01 26.14 -16.54
C THR A 10 0.80 25.49 -17.21
N PRO A 11 0.07 26.23 -18.09
CA PRO A 11 -1.04 25.67 -18.86
C PRO A 11 -0.66 24.41 -19.66
N LEU A 12 0.59 24.36 -20.15
CA LEU A 12 1.11 23.21 -20.87
C LEU A 12 1.25 21.96 -19.97
N GLN A 13 1.71 22.15 -18.72
CA GLN A 13 1.80 21.07 -17.73
C GLN A 13 0.41 20.54 -17.37
N GLN A 14 -0.54 21.43 -17.12
CA GLN A 14 -1.93 21.05 -16.84
C GLN A 14 -2.55 20.27 -18.00
N LYS A 15 -2.37 20.76 -19.24
CA LYS A 15 -2.84 20.06 -20.45
C LYS A 15 -2.22 18.67 -20.60
N LYS A 16 -0.93 18.52 -20.26
CA LYS A 16 -0.25 17.21 -20.28
C LYS A 16 -0.81 16.27 -19.21
N ILE A 17 -1.04 16.77 -17.99
CA ILE A 17 -1.67 15.98 -16.91
C ILE A 17 -3.07 15.53 -17.34
N MET A 18 -3.91 16.42 -17.86
CA MET A 18 -5.25 16.04 -18.36
C MET A 18 -5.17 14.96 -19.44
N LYS A 19 -4.23 15.08 -20.39
CA LYS A 19 -4.04 14.08 -21.44
C LYS A 19 -3.66 12.71 -20.86
N LEU A 20 -2.79 12.67 -19.85
CA LEU A 20 -2.40 11.43 -19.17
C LEU A 20 -3.54 10.86 -18.33
N MET A 21 -4.30 11.72 -17.64
CA MET A 21 -5.46 11.31 -16.86
C MET A 21 -6.56 10.67 -17.72
N LYS A 22 -6.70 11.06 -18.99
CA LYS A 22 -7.60 10.37 -19.94
C LYS A 22 -7.21 8.91 -20.20
N THR A 23 -5.98 8.52 -19.97
CA THR A 23 -5.56 7.10 -20.04
C THR A 23 -6.02 6.32 -18.80
N TYR A 24 -6.38 7.03 -17.73
CA TYR A 24 -6.75 6.49 -16.43
C TYR A 24 -8.17 6.93 -16.06
N GLU A 25 -9.15 6.63 -16.92
CA GLU A 25 -10.55 7.09 -16.82
C GLU A 25 -11.23 6.70 -15.50
N ARG A 26 -10.72 5.68 -14.82
CA ARG A 26 -11.19 5.22 -13.51
C ARG A 26 -10.67 6.06 -12.33
N TYR A 27 -9.82 7.04 -12.57
CA TYR A 27 -9.16 7.85 -11.56
C TYR A 27 -9.39 9.34 -11.79
N THR A 28 -9.53 10.09 -10.70
CA THR A 28 -9.60 11.55 -10.70
C THR A 28 -8.58 12.14 -9.73
N LEU A 29 -8.20 13.39 -9.97
CA LEU A 29 -7.34 14.13 -9.06
C LEU A 29 -8.15 14.61 -7.85
N THR A 30 -7.56 14.54 -6.67
CA THR A 30 -8.21 14.98 -5.41
C THR A 30 -8.18 16.49 -5.23
N PHE A 31 -7.44 17.20 -6.08
CA PHE A 31 -7.31 18.65 -6.06
C PHE A 31 -7.38 19.24 -7.48
N PRO A 32 -7.83 20.50 -7.59
CA PRO A 32 -7.87 21.22 -8.86
C PRO A 32 -6.47 21.46 -9.42
N LEU A 33 -6.31 21.30 -10.74
CA LEU A 33 -5.04 21.45 -11.47
C LEU A 33 -4.46 22.87 -11.34
N GLU A 34 -5.30 23.87 -11.12
CA GLU A 34 -4.95 25.28 -10.96
C GLU A 34 -4.16 25.54 -9.67
N LYS A 35 -4.31 24.66 -8.66
CA LYS A 35 -3.59 24.77 -7.38
C LYS A 35 -2.22 24.08 -7.38
N LEU A 36 -1.85 23.43 -8.50
CA LEU A 36 -0.56 22.77 -8.60
C LEU A 36 0.58 23.78 -8.75
N THR A 37 1.65 23.56 -7.98
CA THR A 37 2.95 24.17 -8.26
C THR A 37 3.66 23.45 -9.41
N LYS A 38 4.65 24.09 -10.06
CA LYS A 38 5.45 23.47 -11.13
C LYS A 38 6.14 22.20 -10.66
N GLY A 39 6.63 22.17 -9.41
CA GLY A 39 7.25 20.99 -8.82
C GLY A 39 6.28 19.83 -8.67
N GLN A 40 5.08 20.09 -8.16
CA GLN A 40 4.03 19.07 -8.02
C GLN A 40 3.51 18.59 -9.37
N ALA A 41 3.31 19.51 -10.33
CA ALA A 41 2.89 19.16 -11.68
C ALA A 41 3.94 18.28 -12.39
N HIS A 42 5.23 18.58 -12.21
CA HIS A 42 6.31 17.78 -12.77
C HIS A 42 6.33 16.36 -12.17
N TYR A 43 6.27 16.26 -10.83
CA TYR A 43 6.20 14.97 -10.13
C TYR A 43 4.99 14.13 -10.56
N LEU A 44 3.82 14.78 -10.71
CA LEU A 44 2.59 14.11 -11.14
C LEU A 44 2.71 13.58 -12.57
N ILE A 45 3.28 14.37 -13.48
CA ILE A 45 3.53 13.94 -14.86
C ILE A 45 4.47 12.72 -14.89
N GLU A 46 5.59 12.77 -14.18
CA GLU A 46 6.53 11.63 -14.11
C GLU A 46 5.87 10.39 -13.53
N SER A 47 5.09 10.55 -12.46
CA SER A 47 4.39 9.42 -11.82
C SER A 47 3.33 8.79 -12.72
N LEU A 48 2.57 9.61 -13.46
CA LEU A 48 1.57 9.14 -14.43
C LEU A 48 2.21 8.47 -15.66
N GLN A 49 3.36 8.98 -16.14
CA GLN A 49 4.10 8.38 -17.24
C GLN A 49 4.82 7.08 -16.82
N GLY A 50 5.26 6.99 -15.57
CA GLY A 50 5.90 5.82 -15.00
C GLY A 50 4.92 4.78 -14.44
N HIS A 51 3.62 4.92 -14.68
CA HIS A 51 2.56 4.01 -14.21
C HIS A 51 2.52 3.78 -12.68
N ASN A 52 3.05 4.73 -11.89
CA ASN A 52 3.15 4.62 -10.43
C ASN A 52 1.86 5.10 -9.74
N LEU A 53 0.72 4.52 -10.11
CA LEU A 53 -0.60 4.94 -9.61
C LEU A 53 -0.78 4.64 -8.12
N GLU A 54 -0.25 3.52 -7.62
CA GLU A 54 -0.31 3.14 -6.20
C GLU A 54 0.27 4.23 -5.29
N LYS A 55 1.45 4.75 -5.65
CA LYS A 55 2.10 5.84 -4.92
C LYS A 55 1.32 7.16 -4.97
N LEU A 56 0.53 7.39 -6.03
CA LEU A 56 -0.34 8.55 -6.14
C LEU A 56 -1.63 8.39 -5.33
N LEU A 57 -2.12 7.17 -5.17
CA LEU A 57 -3.25 6.82 -4.30
C LEU A 57 -2.85 6.94 -2.82
N GLU A 58 -1.71 6.37 -2.43
CA GLU A 58 -1.16 6.48 -1.06
C GLU A 58 -0.96 7.93 -0.61
N LYS A 59 -0.51 8.78 -1.53
CA LYS A 59 -0.31 10.22 -1.27
C LYS A 59 -1.59 11.04 -1.41
N ASN A 60 -2.73 10.40 -1.62
CA ASN A 60 -4.04 11.03 -1.78
C ASN A 60 -4.03 12.10 -2.89
N VAL A 61 -3.27 11.85 -3.95
CA VAL A 61 -3.19 12.70 -5.16
C VAL A 61 -4.23 12.28 -6.18
N LEU A 62 -4.44 10.96 -6.30
CA LEU A 62 -5.52 10.37 -7.09
C LEU A 62 -6.56 9.73 -6.18
N ARG A 63 -7.78 9.63 -6.68
CA ARG A 63 -8.88 8.84 -6.11
C ARG A 63 -9.56 8.08 -7.24
N LEU A 64 -10.12 6.90 -6.98
CA LEU A 64 -11.00 6.25 -7.95
C LEU A 64 -12.30 7.06 -8.13
N LEU A 65 -12.69 7.25 -9.39
CA LEU A 65 -14.03 7.70 -9.72
C LEU A 65 -14.96 6.52 -9.44
N GLU A 66 -15.72 6.61 -8.35
CA GLU A 66 -16.80 5.66 -8.07
C GLU A 66 -17.83 5.81 -9.18
N GLU A 67 -17.96 4.80 -10.05
CA GLU A 67 -19.23 4.59 -10.74
C GLU A 67 -20.27 4.19 -9.68
N GLU A 68 -21.51 4.63 -9.89
CA GLU A 68 -22.73 4.27 -9.15
C GLU A 68 -22.75 2.82 -8.65
N PRO A 69 -23.50 2.53 -7.56
CA PRO A 69 -23.31 1.34 -6.76
C PRO A 69 -23.69 0.10 -7.58
N TYR A 70 -22.73 -0.42 -8.32
CA TYR A 70 -22.53 -1.84 -8.22
C TYR A 70 -22.39 -2.07 -6.73
N THR A 71 -23.38 -2.76 -6.16
CA THR A 71 -23.07 -3.89 -5.29
C THR A 71 -21.98 -4.71 -6.01
N VAL A 72 -20.74 -4.21 -5.97
CA VAL A 72 -19.67 -4.99 -5.40
C VAL A 72 -20.35 -5.44 -4.12
N ALA A 73 -20.79 -6.69 -4.12
CA ALA A 73 -20.54 -7.44 -2.93
C ALA A 73 -19.12 -7.03 -2.57
N MET A 74 -18.99 -6.08 -1.63
CA MET A 74 -17.89 -6.17 -0.70
C MET A 74 -17.82 -7.68 -0.50
N PRO A 75 -16.67 -8.31 -0.62
CA PRO A 75 -16.46 -9.30 0.38
C PRO A 75 -16.73 -8.53 1.70
N GLN A 76 -17.98 -8.57 2.17
CA GLN A 76 -18.29 -9.03 3.50
C GLN A 76 -17.70 -10.44 3.64
N GLU A 77 -16.42 -10.61 3.35
CA GLU A 77 -15.54 -11.17 4.32
C GLU A 77 -15.52 -10.07 5.37
N THR A 78 -16.38 -10.00 6.39
CA THR A 78 -16.52 -11.02 7.45
C THR A 78 -15.23 -11.76 7.82
N SER A 79 -14.08 -11.48 7.20
CA SER A 79 -12.77 -11.86 7.69
C SER A 79 -12.34 -10.76 8.64
N SER A 80 -12.58 -10.99 9.92
CA SER A 80 -11.94 -10.18 10.95
C SER A 80 -10.42 -10.31 10.77
N PRO A 81 -9.66 -9.19 10.82
CA PRO A 81 -8.21 -9.27 10.69
C PRO A 81 -7.65 -10.29 11.69
N VAL A 82 -6.79 -11.17 11.19
CA VAL A 82 -6.24 -12.27 11.97
C VAL A 82 -4.83 -11.90 12.41
N ILE A 83 -4.56 -12.13 13.69
CA ILE A 83 -3.24 -11.88 14.26
C ILE A 83 -2.49 -13.20 14.33
N TYR A 84 -1.25 -13.20 13.86
CA TYR A 84 -0.33 -14.33 13.95
C TYR A 84 0.92 -13.92 14.73
N ARG A 85 1.39 -14.84 15.58
CA ARG A 85 2.69 -14.77 16.22
C ARG A 85 3.65 -15.70 15.49
N ILE A 86 4.83 -15.20 15.17
CA ILE A 86 5.91 -15.94 14.52
C ILE A 86 7.05 -16.03 15.53
N SER A 87 7.31 -17.20 16.10
CA SER A 87 8.17 -17.38 17.29
C SER A 87 9.41 -18.25 17.06
N GLY A 88 9.60 -18.80 15.85
CA GLY A 88 10.78 -19.58 15.52
C GLY A 88 11.09 -19.52 14.04
N GLY A 89 12.37 -19.37 13.71
CA GLY A 89 12.88 -19.27 12.35
C GLY A 89 14.37 -19.03 12.40
N GLU A 90 15.15 -19.88 11.74
CA GLU A 90 16.62 -19.80 11.75
C GLU A 90 17.14 -18.64 10.87
N ASP A 91 16.32 -18.17 9.93
CA ASP A 91 16.68 -17.15 8.95
C ASP A 91 15.85 -15.87 9.11
N LEU A 92 16.52 -14.75 9.41
CA LEU A 92 15.92 -13.42 9.47
C LEU A 92 15.24 -13.01 8.15
N TYR A 93 15.75 -13.50 7.00
CA TYR A 93 15.14 -13.25 5.71
C TYR A 93 13.80 -13.97 5.54
N ALA A 94 13.60 -15.12 6.19
CA ALA A 94 12.34 -15.86 6.13
C ALA A 94 11.20 -15.02 6.73
N TYR A 95 11.43 -14.34 7.87
CA TYR A 95 10.45 -13.43 8.48
C TYR A 95 10.04 -12.29 7.54
N SER A 96 11.00 -11.67 6.86
CA SER A 96 10.75 -10.54 5.95
C SER A 96 10.01 -10.96 4.68
N ARG A 97 10.39 -12.10 4.08
CA ARG A 97 9.72 -12.67 2.90
C ARG A 97 8.29 -13.09 3.23
N PHE A 98 8.11 -13.80 4.34
CA PHE A 98 6.81 -14.22 4.81
C PHE A 98 5.88 -13.02 5.00
N ARG A 99 6.32 -11.98 5.73
CA ARG A 99 5.53 -10.77 5.95
C ARG A 99 5.13 -10.07 4.64
N THR A 100 6.04 -10.02 3.66
CA THR A 100 5.77 -9.43 2.35
C THR A 100 4.74 -10.24 1.56
N GLU A 101 4.88 -11.57 1.55
CA GLU A 101 3.97 -12.47 0.83
C GLU A 101 2.55 -12.41 1.40
N VAL A 102 2.41 -12.45 2.72
CA VAL A 102 1.10 -12.42 3.38
C VAL A 102 0.53 -11.01 3.54
N LYS A 103 1.22 -9.99 3.01
CA LYS A 103 0.91 -8.56 3.20
C LYS A 103 0.69 -8.22 4.68
N GLY A 104 1.48 -8.83 5.56
CA GLY A 104 1.32 -8.74 7.00
C GLY A 104 1.78 -7.39 7.56
N HIS A 105 0.93 -6.74 8.33
CA HIS A 105 1.27 -5.54 9.08
C HIS A 105 1.95 -5.93 10.41
N LEU A 106 3.17 -5.44 10.67
CA LEU A 106 3.87 -5.73 11.93
C LEU A 106 3.21 -4.96 13.08
N LEU A 107 2.76 -5.68 14.11
CA LEU A 107 2.16 -5.10 15.33
C LEU A 107 3.16 -5.01 16.47
N ASP A 108 3.93 -6.08 16.69
CA ASP A 108 4.92 -6.15 17.77
C ASP A 108 6.08 -7.06 17.37
N TYR A 109 7.24 -6.90 17.99
CA TYR A 109 8.37 -7.79 17.81
C TYR A 109 9.33 -7.73 18.99
N LYS A 110 10.02 -8.84 19.24
CA LYS A 110 11.08 -8.90 20.25
C LYS A 110 12.30 -9.61 19.70
N THR A 111 13.46 -9.01 19.93
CA THR A 111 14.76 -9.57 19.56
C THR A 111 15.67 -9.66 20.78
N VAL A 112 16.61 -10.60 20.75
CA VAL A 112 17.75 -10.69 21.67
C VAL A 112 19.01 -10.82 20.82
N GLY A 113 19.79 -9.74 20.76
CA GLY A 113 20.91 -9.65 19.83
C GLY A 113 20.44 -9.78 18.38
N PHE A 114 21.00 -10.75 17.65
CA PHE A 114 20.63 -11.06 16.26
C PHE A 114 19.51 -12.11 16.14
N HIS A 115 18.94 -12.57 17.25
CA HIS A 115 17.87 -13.56 17.25
C HIS A 115 16.51 -12.88 17.40
N ILE A 116 15.57 -13.25 16.54
CA ILE A 116 14.15 -12.88 16.70
C ILE A 116 13.53 -13.87 17.69
N LEU A 117 13.04 -13.37 18.83
CA LEU A 117 12.24 -14.17 19.76
C LEU A 117 10.81 -14.29 19.28
N TYR A 118 10.23 -13.20 18.77
CA TYR A 118 8.96 -13.26 18.06
C TYR A 118 8.71 -12.03 17.17
N GLN A 119 7.79 -12.19 16.22
CA GLN A 119 7.07 -11.11 15.55
C GLN A 119 5.56 -11.37 15.67
N ILE A 120 4.78 -10.33 15.89
CA ILE A 120 3.32 -10.38 15.82
C ILE A 120 2.91 -9.58 14.60
N ILE A 121 2.21 -10.24 13.68
CA ILE A 121 1.72 -9.62 12.45
C ILE A 121 0.19 -9.72 12.37
N GLN A 122 -0.42 -8.75 11.71
CA GLN A 122 -1.82 -8.76 11.34
C GLN A 122 -1.96 -8.97 9.84
N VAL A 123 -2.84 -9.88 9.44
CA VAL A 123 -3.15 -10.16 8.04
C VAL A 123 -4.65 -10.00 7.80
N GLU A 124 -5.03 -9.60 6.60
CA GLU A 124 -6.44 -9.35 6.23
C GLU A 124 -7.26 -10.65 6.20
N HIS A 125 -6.62 -11.76 5.82
CA HIS A 125 -7.25 -13.07 5.67
C HIS A 125 -6.47 -14.14 6.43
N ALA A 126 -7.16 -15.18 6.89
CA ALA A 126 -6.52 -16.33 7.50
C ALA A 126 -5.55 -16.98 6.49
N LEU A 127 -4.34 -17.28 6.96
CA LEU A 127 -3.32 -17.94 6.15
C LEU A 127 -3.71 -19.39 5.89
N SER A 128 -3.46 -19.87 4.68
CA SER A 128 -3.57 -21.28 4.35
C SER A 128 -2.42 -22.06 4.99
N GLN A 129 -2.66 -23.35 5.25
CA GLN A 129 -1.60 -24.25 5.77
C GLN A 129 -0.41 -24.30 4.80
N GLU A 130 -0.66 -24.28 3.49
CA GLU A 130 0.37 -24.22 2.45
C GLU A 130 1.30 -23.00 2.61
N THR A 131 0.73 -21.81 2.86
CA THR A 131 1.53 -20.60 3.08
C THR A 131 2.32 -20.65 4.39
N MET A 132 1.76 -21.29 5.43
CA MET A 132 2.44 -21.45 6.72
C MET A 132 3.60 -22.44 6.61
N ASP A 133 3.44 -23.54 5.87
CA ASP A 133 4.45 -24.60 5.72
C ASP A 133 5.55 -24.22 4.71
N LYS A 134 5.29 -23.24 3.84
CA LYS A 134 6.24 -22.75 2.82
C LYS A 134 7.52 -22.20 3.42
N TYR A 135 7.44 -21.65 4.64
CA TYR A 135 8.56 -21.05 5.32
C TYR A 135 8.95 -21.90 6.53
N PRO A 136 10.25 -22.02 6.86
CA PRO A 136 10.70 -22.69 8.08
C PRO A 136 10.47 -21.78 9.30
N LEU A 137 9.21 -21.37 9.50
CA LEU A 137 8.77 -20.45 10.54
C LEU A 137 7.72 -21.13 11.43
N LEU A 138 7.84 -20.97 12.75
CA LEU A 138 6.80 -21.35 13.70
C LEU A 138 5.76 -20.23 13.76
N ILE A 139 4.61 -20.47 13.14
CA ILE A 139 3.53 -19.49 12.99
C ILE A 139 2.32 -19.97 13.79
N GLU A 140 1.86 -19.16 14.73
CA GLU A 140 0.73 -19.44 15.62
C GLU A 140 -0.37 -18.38 15.45
N LYS A 141 -1.62 -18.80 15.24
CA LYS A 141 -2.76 -17.87 15.21
C LYS A 141 -3.11 -17.41 16.63
N LEU A 142 -3.03 -16.12 16.89
CA LEU A 142 -3.51 -15.54 18.15
C LEU A 142 -5.02 -15.35 18.05
N GLN A 143 -5.79 -16.15 18.79
CA GLN A 143 -7.22 -15.88 18.96
C GLN A 143 -7.38 -14.64 19.84
N LYS A 144 -8.24 -13.69 19.45
CA LYS A 144 -8.76 -12.69 20.39
C LYS A 144 -9.34 -13.48 21.57
N GLY A 145 -8.80 -13.24 22.78
CA GLY A 145 -9.32 -13.85 23.99
C GLY A 145 -10.82 -13.57 24.17
N PRO A 146 -11.53 -14.42 24.93
CA PRO A 146 -12.97 -14.31 25.17
C PRO A 146 -13.39 -12.94 25.71
#